data_AF-A0A7X6T7Y6-F1
#
_entry.id   AF-A0A7X6T7Y6-F1
#
_cell.length_a   1.000
_cell.length_b   1.000
_cell.length_c   1.000
_cell.angle_alpha   90.00
_cell.angle_beta   90.00
_cell.angle_gamma   90.00
#
_symmetry.space_group_name_H-M   'P 1'
#
loop_
_entity.id
_entity.type
_entity.pdbx_description
1 polymer ?
#
loop_
_entity_poly.entity_id
_entity_poly.type
_entity_poly.pdbx_seq_one_letter_code
_entity_poly.pdbx_strand_id
1 'polypeptide(L)' 'MTLNRIKEAKEGEIVVLVDTETARENVSRAARSKGWTVAEIQSEEEGYRLTLKKEG' A
#
# COMPACT_ATOMS: atom_id res chain seq x y z
N MET A 1 -14.93 -5.23 10.67
CA MET A 1 -14.80 -6.38 9.73
C MET A 1 -14.38 -5.80 8.38
N THR A 2 -13.07 -5.69 8.10
CA THR A 2 -12.55 -5.04 6.87
C THR A 2 -11.20 -5.64 6.41
N LEU A 3 -10.48 -6.33 7.29
CA LEU A 3 -9.10 -6.80 7.06
C LEU A 3 -8.96 -8.07 6.19
N ASN A 4 -10.04 -8.61 5.63
CA ASN A 4 -10.01 -9.92 4.96
C ASN A 4 -9.71 -9.89 3.45
N ARG A 5 -9.60 -8.71 2.81
CA ARG A 5 -9.43 -8.63 1.34
C ARG A 5 -7.97 -8.57 0.85
N ILE A 6 -6.98 -8.41 1.73
CA ILE A 6 -5.57 -8.23 1.30
C ILE A 6 -4.79 -9.56 1.26
N LYS A 7 -5.37 -10.68 1.75
CA LYS A 7 -4.65 -11.97 1.85
C LYS A 7 -4.60 -12.82 0.57
N GLU A 8 -5.27 -12.44 -0.52
CA GLU A 8 -5.39 -13.31 -1.71
C GLU A 8 -4.83 -12.73 -3.03
N ALA A 9 -4.43 -11.47 -3.07
CA ALA A 9 -3.83 -10.91 -4.29
C ALA A 9 -2.38 -11.40 -4.43
N LYS A 10 -2.10 -12.20 -5.47
CA LYS A 10 -0.75 -12.70 -5.80
C LYS A 10 0.03 -11.73 -6.69
N GLU A 11 -0.68 -10.91 -7.44
CA GLU A 11 -0.21 -9.95 -8.43
C GLU A 11 -1.26 -8.83 -8.58
N GLY A 12 -0.92 -7.75 -9.28
CA GLY A 12 -1.84 -6.65 -9.61
C GLY A 12 -1.52 -5.33 -8.90
N GLU A 13 -2.54 -4.48 -8.76
CA GLU A 13 -2.43 -3.14 -8.17
C GLU A 13 -3.31 -3.01 -6.92
N ILE A 14 -2.76 -2.42 -5.85
CA ILE A 14 -3.47 -2.13 -4.59
C ILE A 14 -3.28 -0.66 -4.25
N VAL A 15 -4.37 0.05 -3.99
CA VAL A 15 -4.34 1.42 -3.47
C VAL A 15 -4.53 1.40 -1.96
N VAL A 16 -3.63 2.05 -1.22
CA VAL A 16 -3.66 2.17 0.24
C VAL A 16 -3.72 3.65 0.62
N LEU A 17 -4.70 4.02 1.44
CA LEU A 17 -4.79 5.36 2.04
C LEU A 17 -4.27 5.30 3.48
N VAL A 18 -3.47 6.27 3.86
CA VAL A 18 -2.94 6.44 5.22
C VAL A 18 -3.08 7.89 5.66
N ASP A 19 -3.23 8.10 6.97
CA ASP A 19 -3.45 9.40 7.61
C ASP A 19 -2.15 10.14 7.98
N THR A 20 -1.04 9.40 8.13
CA THR A 20 0.22 9.93 8.68
C THR A 20 1.43 9.49 7.88
N GLU A 21 2.51 10.28 7.96
CA GLU A 21 3.78 9.94 7.32
C GLU A 21 4.38 8.64 7.89
N THR A 22 4.27 8.42 9.20
CA THR A 22 4.73 7.19 9.83
C THR A 22 3.97 5.97 9.30
N ALA A 23 2.65 6.09 9.08
CA ALA A 23 1.86 5.02 8.46
C ALA A 23 2.30 4.77 7.00
N ARG A 24 2.61 5.80 6.23
CA ARG A 24 3.16 5.68 4.86
C ARG A 24 4.47 4.88 4.84
N GLU A 25 5.41 5.18 5.73
CA GLU A 25 6.69 4.45 5.82
C GLU A 25 6.49 2.99 6.24
N ASN A 26 5.62 2.76 7.23
CA ASN A 26 5.28 1.41 7.71
C ASN A 26 4.63 0.57 6.60
N VAL A 27 3.66 1.13 5.87
CA VAL A 27 2.99 0.47 4.74
C VAL A 27 3.98 0.17 3.62
N SER A 28 4.84 1.14 3.27
CA SER A 28 5.86 0.96 2.23
C SER A 28 6.82 -0.19 2.56
N ARG A 29 7.25 -0.28 3.84
CA ARG A 29 8.11 -1.37 4.31
C ARG A 29 7.39 -2.72 4.30
N ALA A 30 6.13 -2.75 4.74
CA ALA A 30 5.30 -3.96 4.74
C ALA A 30 5.09 -4.48 3.31
N ALA A 31 4.75 -3.60 2.36
CA ALA A 31 4.59 -3.92 0.94
C ALA A 31 5.84 -4.60 0.38
N ARG A 32 7.01 -3.97 0.54
CA ARG A 32 8.30 -4.52 0.09
C ARG A 32 8.60 -5.89 0.70
N SER A 33 8.34 -6.07 2.01
CA SER A 33 8.51 -7.37 2.67
C SER A 33 7.61 -8.50 2.13
N LYS A 34 6.52 -8.14 1.44
CA LYS A 34 5.58 -9.07 0.81
C LYS A 34 5.79 -9.20 -0.70
N GLY A 35 6.88 -8.63 -1.22
CA GLY A 35 7.23 -8.62 -2.64
C GLY A 35 6.38 -7.67 -3.48
N TRP A 36 5.81 -6.63 -2.86
CA TRP A 36 5.11 -5.55 -3.56
C TRP A 36 6.03 -4.33 -3.67
N THR A 37 5.92 -3.62 -4.78
CA THR A 37 6.65 -2.37 -5.05
C THR A 37 5.70 -1.19 -4.90
N VAL A 38 6.17 -0.10 -4.32
CA VAL A 38 5.42 1.16 -4.28
C VAL A 38 5.61 1.84 -5.64
N ALA A 39 4.56 1.84 -6.46
CA ALA A 39 4.56 2.44 -7.79
C ALA A 39 4.33 3.95 -7.73
N GLU A 40 3.49 4.42 -6.79
CA GLU A 40 3.17 5.83 -6.64
C GLU A 40 2.86 6.18 -5.19
N ILE A 41 3.20 7.41 -4.79
CA ILE A 41 2.77 8.01 -3.52
C ILE A 41 2.27 9.41 -3.84
N GLN A 42 1.02 9.70 -3.47
CA GLN A 42 0.41 11.01 -3.59
C GLN A 42 0.05 11.52 -2.20
N SER A 43 0.38 12.78 -1.91
CA SER A 43 -0.13 13.47 -0.72
C SER A 43 -1.55 13.96 -0.99
N GLU A 44 -2.47 13.65 -0.09
CA GLU A 44 -3.84 14.17 -0.11
C GLU A 44 -4.04 15.13 1.07
N GLU A 45 -5.20 15.82 1.11
CA GLU A 45 -5.51 16.79 2.16
C GLU A 45 -5.43 16.20 3.58
N GLU A 46 -5.72 14.90 3.72
CA GLU A 46 -5.76 14.20 5.01
C GLU A 46 -4.82 12.96 5.05
N GLY A 47 -3.68 13.04 4.35
CA GLY A 47 -2.62 12.04 4.45
C GLY A 47 -2.01 11.65 3.11
N TYR A 48 -1.93 10.35 2.82
CA TYR A 48 -1.26 9.83 1.63
C TYR A 48 -2.01 8.67 0.98
N ARG A 49 -1.97 8.65 -0.35
CA ARG A 49 -2.37 7.53 -1.19
C ARG A 49 -1.12 6.84 -1.72
N LEU A 50 -1.00 5.54 -1.50
CA LEU A 50 0.07 4.70 -2.02
C LEU A 50 -0.51 3.70 -3.02
N THR A 51 0.05 3.67 -4.22
CA THR A 51 -0.26 2.66 -5.23
C THR A 51 0.82 1.60 -5.18
N LEU A 52 0.47 0.38 -4.80
CA LEU A 52 1.36 -0.78 -4.72
C LEU A 52 1.13 -1.67 -5.94
N LYS A 53 2.20 -2.16 -6.54
CA LYS A 53 2.17 -3.10 -7.66
C LYS A 53 2.97 -4.35 -7.34
N LYS A 54 2.47 -5.49 -7.79
CA LYS A 54 3.21 -6.74 -7.78
C LYS A 54 3.07 -7.41 -9.13
N GLU A 55 4.21 -7.61 -9.77
CA GLU A 55 4.31 -8.38 -10.99
C GLU A 55 4.37 -9.86 -10.60
N GLY A 56 3.61 -10.69 -11.32
CA GLY A 56 3.52 -12.15 -11.13
C GLY A 56 4.65 -12.91 -11.80
#